data_AF-A0A257LTY4-F1
#
_entry.id   AF-A0A257LTY4-F1
#
_cell.length_a   1.000
_cell.length_b   1.000
_cell.length_c   1.000
_cell.angle_alpha   90.00
_cell.angle_beta   90.00
_cell.angle_gamma   90.00
#
_symmetry.space_group_name_H-M   'P 1'
#
loop_
_entity.id
_entity.type
_entity.pdbx_description
1 polymer ?
#
loop_
_entity_poly.entity_id
_entity_poly.type
_entity_poly.pdbx_seq_one_letter_code
_entity_poly.pdbx_strand_id
1 'polypeptide(L)'
;EAFEFLRNLDRRRSLLIEIGNFLVERVHQFLCGEVDLTPVMIEEAAPTLGVPVSTILYALRGKYVQTPRGIFPLSRFFTRRKKHVKSW
;
A
#
# COMPACT_ATOMS: atom_id res chain seq x y z
N GLU A 1 26.27 7.10 14.57
CA GLU A 1 25.01 6.42 14.95
C GLU A 1 23.76 7.27 14.73
N ALA A 2 23.66 8.51 15.24
CA ALA A 2 22.49 9.37 15.06
C ALA A 2 22.13 9.64 13.57
N PHE A 3 23.12 9.83 12.70
CA PHE A 3 22.90 10.05 11.26
C PHE A 3 22.24 8.86 10.57
N GLU A 4 22.68 7.64 10.89
CA GLU A 4 22.11 6.39 10.38
C GLU A 4 20.66 6.19 10.82
N PHE A 5 20.37 6.55 12.07
CA PHE A 5 19.01 6.54 12.60
C PHE A 5 18.08 7.49 11.83
N LEU A 6 18.51 8.74 11.63
CA LEU A 6 17.74 9.74 10.87
C LEU A 6 17.50 9.26 9.44
N ARG A 7 18.53 8.74 8.77
CA ARG A 7 18.41 8.20 7.41
C ARG A 7 17.40 7.05 7.31
N ASN A 8 17.37 6.17 8.31
CA ASN A 8 16.40 5.06 8.34
C ASN A 8 14.97 5.54 8.60
N LEU A 9 14.81 6.60 9.41
CA LEU A 9 13.51 7.24 9.64
C LEU A 9 12.98 7.89 8.35
N ASP A 10 13.83 8.62 7.63
CA ASP A 10 13.48 9.23 6.36
C ASP A 10 13.09 8.20 5.31
N ARG A 11 13.85 7.11 5.17
CA ARG A 11 13.51 6.00 4.27
C ARG A 11 12.12 5.41 4.56
N ARG A 12 11.80 5.20 5.84
CA ARG A 12 10.47 4.71 6.25
C ARG A 12 9.37 5.70 5.89
N ARG A 13 9.62 6.99 6.06
CA ARG A 13 8.68 8.05 5.70
C ARG A 13 8.46 8.09 4.18
N SER A 14 9.53 8.09 3.40
CA SER A 14 9.46 8.11 1.93
C SER A 14 8.69 6.91 1.39
N LEU A 15 8.95 5.71 1.90
CA LEU A 15 8.22 4.50 1.48
C LEU A 15 6.71 4.62 1.76
N LEU A 16 6.30 5.20 2.90
CA LEU A 16 4.87 5.41 3.18
C LEU A 16 4.23 6.41 2.21
N ILE A 17 4.97 7.45 1.81
CA ILE A 17 4.50 8.43 0.82
C ILE A 17 4.36 7.76 -0.55
N GLU A 18 5.35 6.97 -0.97
CA GLU A 18 5.32 6.22 -2.23
C GLU A 18 4.16 5.22 -2.27
N ILE A 19 3.93 4.47 -1.18
CA ILE A 19 2.76 3.60 -1.03
C ILE A 19 1.46 4.40 -1.16
N GLY A 20 1.38 5.58 -0.53
CA GLY A 20 0.21 6.46 -0.62
C GLY A 20 -0.08 6.91 -2.05
N ASN A 21 0.94 7.37 -2.76
CA ASN A 21 0.82 7.79 -4.16
C ASN A 21 0.38 6.64 -5.06
N PHE A 22 1.04 5.47 -4.91
CA PHE A 22 0.69 4.25 -5.63
C PHE A 22 -0.78 3.85 -5.39
N LEU A 23 -1.27 3.97 -4.16
CA LEU A 23 -2.66 3.66 -3.85
C LEU A 23 -3.62 4.65 -4.51
N VAL A 24 -3.34 5.96 -4.45
CA VAL A 24 -4.20 6.96 -5.10
C VAL A 24 -4.32 6.69 -6.58
N GLU A 25 -3.23 6.36 -7.26
CA GLU A 25 -3.23 6.00 -8.69
C GLU A 25 -4.04 4.74 -8.98
N ARG A 26 -3.95 3.70 -8.13
CA ARG A 26 -4.58 2.40 -8.39
C ARG A 26 -6.03 2.29 -7.95
N VAL A 27 -6.43 2.99 -6.90
CA VAL A 27 -7.77 2.88 -6.31
C VAL A 27 -8.51 4.22 -6.27
N HIS A 28 -8.17 5.15 -7.16
CA HIS A 28 -8.82 6.46 -7.28
C HIS A 28 -10.35 6.37 -7.28
N GLN A 29 -10.92 5.48 -8.10
CA GLN A 29 -12.38 5.32 -8.22
C GLN A 29 -13.04 4.94 -6.88
N PHE A 30 -12.37 4.11 -6.07
CA PHE A 30 -12.87 3.80 -4.73
C PHE A 30 -12.84 5.04 -3.83
N LEU A 31 -11.78 5.85 -3.89
CA LEU A 31 -11.64 7.07 -3.09
C LEU A 31 -12.71 8.12 -3.44
N CYS A 32 -13.11 8.21 -4.70
CA CYS A 32 -14.20 9.06 -5.20
C CYS A 32 -15.60 8.53 -4.86
N GLY A 33 -15.72 7.32 -4.33
CA GLY A 33 -17.02 6.72 -3.99
C GLY A 33 -17.78 6.11 -5.17
N GLU A 34 -17.14 5.99 -6.33
CA GLU A 34 -17.77 5.49 -7.57
C GLU A 34 -17.90 3.97 -7.57
N VAL A 35 -16.99 3.27 -6.88
CA VAL A 35 -16.92 1.80 -6.86
C VAL A 35 -16.58 1.27 -5.47
N ASP A 36 -16.78 -0.04 -5.28
CA ASP A 36 -16.25 -0.76 -4.13
C ASP A 36 -14.74 -0.96 -4.20
N LEU A 37 -14.11 -1.19 -3.04
CA LEU A 37 -12.67 -1.37 -2.96
C LEU A 37 -12.24 -2.64 -3.70
N THR A 38 -11.42 -2.47 -4.74
CA THR A 38 -10.67 -3.56 -5.34
C THR A 38 -9.23 -3.54 -4.83
N PRO A 39 -8.84 -4.44 -3.91
CA PRO A 39 -7.50 -4.45 -3.34
C PRO A 39 -6.44 -4.77 -4.40
N VAL A 40 -5.28 -4.13 -4.29
CA VAL A 40 -4.12 -4.36 -5.16
C VAL A 40 -3.32 -5.57 -4.66
N MET A 41 -2.77 -6.39 -5.57
CA MET A 41 -1.90 -7.48 -5.13
C MET A 41 -0.56 -6.92 -4.64
N ILE A 42 -0.07 -7.38 -3.48
CA ILE A 42 1.22 -6.91 -2.96
C ILE A 42 2.36 -7.33 -3.89
N GLU A 43 2.21 -8.49 -4.52
CA GLU A 43 3.14 -9.00 -5.51
C GLU A 43 3.24 -8.09 -6.76
N GLU A 44 2.18 -7.36 -7.09
CA GLU A 44 2.18 -6.36 -8.18
C GLU A 44 2.74 -5.01 -7.72
N ALA A 45 2.56 -4.66 -6.45
CA ALA A 45 3.05 -3.41 -5.88
C ALA A 45 4.58 -3.43 -5.64
N ALA A 46 5.14 -4.59 -5.26
CA ALA A 46 6.56 -4.72 -4.92
C ALA A 46 7.53 -4.29 -6.04
N PRO A 47 7.35 -4.71 -7.31
CA PRO A 47 8.19 -4.23 -8.41
C PRO A 47 8.06 -2.73 -8.66
N THR A 48 6.85 -2.17 -8.55
CA THR A 48 6.60 -0.74 -8.76
C THR A 48 7.23 0.13 -7.66
N LEU A 49 7.18 -0.33 -6.42
CA LEU A 49 7.74 0.37 -5.26
C LEU A 49 9.23 0.07 -5.03
N GLY A 50 9.84 -0.81 -5.83
CA GLY A 50 11.26 -1.15 -5.73
C GLY A 50 11.68 -1.81 -4.41
N VAL A 51 10.73 -2.39 -3.66
CA VAL A 51 10.98 -2.99 -2.33
C VAL A 51 10.44 -4.41 -2.24
N PRO A 52 11.04 -5.28 -1.39
CA PRO A 52 10.51 -6.61 -1.14
C PRO A 52 9.08 -6.60 -0.58
N VAL A 53 8.30 -7.64 -0.90
CA VAL A 53 6.94 -7.85 -0.36
C VAL A 53 6.90 -7.77 1.17
N SER A 54 7.90 -8.34 1.85
CA SER A 54 8.00 -8.29 3.32
C SER A 54 8.12 -6.86 3.83
N THR A 55 8.91 -6.01 3.17
CA THR A 55 9.08 -4.59 3.52
C THR A 55 7.76 -3.84 3.43
N ILE A 56 6.97 -4.07 2.39
CA ILE A 56 5.62 -3.49 2.25
C ILE A 56 4.73 -3.97 3.40
N LEU A 57 4.68 -5.28 3.67
CA LEU A 57 3.88 -5.83 4.78
C LEU A 57 4.24 -5.20 6.13
N TYR A 58 5.52 -4.94 6.40
CA TYR A 58 5.94 -4.25 7.62
C TYR A 58 5.57 -2.77 7.62
N ALA A 59 5.71 -2.08 6.48
CA ALA A 59 5.34 -0.68 6.35
C ALA A 59 3.84 -0.44 6.61
N LEU A 60 2.97 -1.36 6.18
CA LEU A 60 1.52 -1.24 6.35
C LEU A 60 1.03 -1.53 7.78
N ARG A 61 1.76 -2.32 8.58
CA ARG A 61 1.31 -2.78 9.90
C ARG A 61 1.07 -1.61 10.87
N GLY A 62 -0.13 -1.59 11.45
CA GLY A 62 -0.55 -0.57 12.40
C GLY A 62 -0.50 0.84 11.81
N LYS A 63 -0.68 0.99 10.49
CA LYS A 63 -0.84 2.28 9.82
C LYS A 63 -2.22 2.40 9.24
N TYR A 64 -2.76 3.60 9.31
CA TYR A 64 -4.09 3.94 8.87
C TYR A 64 -3.99 5.13 7.92
N VAL A 65 -4.92 5.18 6.97
CA VAL A 65 -5.05 6.27 6.01
C VAL A 65 -6.43 6.86 6.12
N GLN A 66 -6.49 8.18 6.19
CA GLN A 66 -7.72 8.93 6.07
C GLN A 66 -8.02 9.11 4.59
N THR A 67 -9.23 8.73 4.19
CA THR A 67 -9.76 8.92 2.84
C THR A 67 -11.06 9.73 2.93
N PRO A 68 -11.58 10.27 1.82
CA PRO A 68 -12.91 10.92 1.82
C PRO A 68 -14.04 10.01 2.34
N ARG A 69 -13.87 8.69 2.26
CA ARG A 69 -14.84 7.69 2.72
C ARG A 69 -14.65 7.23 4.16
N GLY A 70 -13.66 7.78 4.87
CA GLY A 70 -13.34 7.43 6.25
C GLY A 70 -11.90 6.94 6.43
N ILE A 71 -11.61 6.47 7.65
CA ILE A 71 -10.29 6.00 8.05
C ILE A 71 -10.22 4.49 7.91
N PHE A 72 -9.21 4.00 7.20
CA PHE A 72 -9.02 2.56 6.95
C PHE A 72 -7.60 2.12 7.31
N PRO A 73 -7.40 0.87 7.78
CA PRO A 73 -6.09 0.28 7.83
C PRO A 73 -5.47 0.25 6.42
N LEU A 74 -4.21 0.67 6.28
CA LEU A 74 -3.51 0.69 4.99
C LEU A 74 -3.47 -0.71 4.35
N SER A 75 -3.37 -1.76 5.17
CA SER A 75 -3.42 -3.16 4.71
C SER A 75 -4.72 -3.56 4.01
N ARG A 76 -5.83 -2.82 4.21
CA ARG A 76 -7.12 -3.11 3.57
C ARG A 76 -7.06 -2.96 2.06
N PHE A 77 -6.18 -2.09 1.55
CA PHE A 77 -6.02 -1.81 0.13
C PHE A 77 -5.18 -2.85 -0.60
N PHE A 78 -4.68 -3.87 0.11
CA PHE A 78 -3.78 -4.87 -0.43
C PHE A 78 -4.28 -6.31 -0.21
N THR A 79 -3.93 -7.23 -1.11
CA THR A 79 -4.20 -8.67 -0.99
C THR A 79 -2.97 -9.51 -1.36
N ARG A 80 -2.90 -10.74 -0.83
CA ARG A 80 -1.87 -11.76 -1.14
C ARG A 80 -2.37 -12.90 -2.01
N ARG A 81 -3.69 -12.98 -2.27
CA ARG A 81 -4.26 -14.07 -3.05
C ARG A 81 -4.33 -13.66 -4.51
N LYS A 82 -3.59 -14.38 -5.37
CA LYS A 82 -3.92 -14.41 -6.80
C LYS A 82 -5.36 -14.88 -6.93
N LYS A 83 -6.22 -14.09 -7.58
CA LYS A 83 -7.55 -14.57 -7.96
C LYS A 83 -7.31 -15.78 -8.85
N HIS A 84 -7.68 -16.98 -8.40
CA HIS A 84 -7.78 -18.12 -9.30
C HIS A 84 -8.86 -17.74 -10.33
N VAL A 85 -8.43 -17.35 -11.53
CA VAL A 85 -9.31 -17.39 -12.69
C VAL A 85 -9.60 -18.88 -12.89
N LYS A 86 -10.82 -19.30 -12.54
CA LYS A 86 -11.30 -20.61 -12.98
C LYS A 86 -11.38 -20.56 -14.50
N SER A 87 -10.38 -21.13 -15.19
CA SER A 87 -10.55 -21.56 -16.57
C SER A 87 -11.33 -22.89 -16.52
N TRP A 88 -12.62 -22.81 -16.78
CA TRP A 88 -13.42 -23.93 -17.26
C TRP A 88 -14.04 -23.48 -18.58
#